data_AF-A0A7C7PST9-F1
#
_entry.id   AF-A0A7C7PST9-F1
#
_cell.length_a   1.000
_cell.length_b   1.000
_cell.length_c   1.000
_cell.angle_alpha   90.00
_cell.angle_beta   90.00
_cell.angle_gamma   90.00
#
_symmetry.space_group_name_H-M   'P 1'
#
loop_
_entity.id
_entity.type
_entity.pdbx_description
1 polymer ?
#
loop_
_entity_poly.entity_id
_entity_poly.type
_entity_poly.pdbx_seq_one_letter_code
_entity_poly.pdbx_strand_id
1 'polypeptide(L)'
;MDLSADFILPDDKTSGLLIGRAWLPGTPAGPSPVVLADDVVHDLSALAPTVSALLDLEETTERIRAALRGGKLTAIGELEAILSNSAWDARREGIAYFLAPCDLQALRASGVTFVDSMLERVIEEQAQGDPAQAEAIRESLAAEIGTQLANLKPGSPEAAKLKERLIERGQWSQYLEVGIGPDAEIFTKSQPMSAVG
;
A
#
# COMPACT_ATOMS: atom_id res chain seq x y z
N MET A 1 -18.55 -6.52 -4.73
CA MET A 1 -17.19 -6.47 -4.14
C MET A 1 -17.21 -7.41 -2.95
N ASP A 2 -16.27 -8.33 -2.85
CA ASP A 2 -16.14 -9.15 -1.63
C ASP A 2 -15.53 -8.27 -0.53
N LEU A 3 -16.22 -8.17 0.59
CA LEU A 3 -15.83 -7.38 1.76
C LEU A 3 -15.80 -8.24 3.02
N SER A 4 -15.74 -9.56 2.89
CA SER A 4 -15.61 -10.46 4.05
C SER A 4 -14.32 -10.18 4.81
N ALA A 5 -14.35 -10.32 6.14
CA ALA A 5 -13.15 -10.14 6.96
C ALA A 5 -11.98 -11.02 6.51
N ASP A 6 -12.24 -12.24 6.03
CA ASP A 6 -11.21 -13.15 5.54
C ASP A 6 -10.48 -12.65 4.29
N PHE A 7 -11.17 -11.91 3.42
CA PHE A 7 -10.58 -11.32 2.22
C PHE A 7 -9.85 -10.00 2.52
N ILE A 8 -10.36 -9.21 3.47
CA ILE A 8 -9.88 -7.85 3.76
C ILE A 8 -8.73 -7.82 4.76
N LEU A 9 -8.74 -8.71 5.76
CA LEU A 9 -7.70 -8.72 6.79
C LEU A 9 -6.40 -9.34 6.27
N PRO A 10 -5.24 -8.92 6.83
CA PRO A 10 -3.97 -9.60 6.60
C PRO A 10 -4.01 -11.10 6.94
N ASP A 11 -3.06 -11.87 6.41
CA ASP A 11 -2.93 -13.30 6.69
C ASP A 11 -2.76 -13.60 8.21
N ASP A 12 -2.10 -12.70 8.94
CA ASP A 12 -1.92 -12.77 10.39
C ASP A 12 -3.06 -12.12 11.18
N LYS A 13 -4.16 -11.79 10.50
CA LYS A 13 -5.41 -11.25 11.04
C LYS A 13 -5.16 -10.02 11.90
N THR A 14 -5.42 -10.10 13.20
CA THR A 14 -5.33 -9.00 14.17
C THR A 14 -4.09 -9.09 15.06
N SER A 15 -3.05 -9.82 14.63
CA SER A 15 -1.79 -9.92 15.38
C SER A 15 -1.10 -8.57 15.57
N GLY A 16 -1.29 -7.66 14.61
CA GLY A 16 -0.84 -6.27 14.66
C GLY A 16 -1.88 -5.30 15.25
N LEU A 17 -1.53 -4.02 15.37
CA LEU A 17 -2.50 -2.96 15.63
C LEU A 17 -3.05 -2.44 14.31
N LEU A 18 -4.29 -2.84 14.01
CA LEU A 18 -4.98 -2.43 12.81
C LEU A 18 -5.75 -1.14 13.07
N ILE A 19 -5.16 -0.01 12.71
CA ILE A 19 -5.83 1.29 12.73
C ILE A 19 -6.44 1.60 11.37
N GLY A 20 -7.55 2.33 11.39
CA GLY A 20 -8.23 2.79 10.19
C GLY A 20 -9.03 4.05 10.46
N ARG A 21 -10.00 4.30 9.59
CA ARG A 21 -10.94 5.42 9.73
C ARG A 21 -12.32 4.97 9.33
N ALA A 22 -13.34 5.39 10.06
CA ALA A 22 -14.72 5.06 9.77
C ALA A 22 -15.60 6.31 9.87
N TRP A 23 -16.67 6.35 9.10
CA TRP A 23 -17.76 7.28 9.33
C TRP A 23 -18.63 6.74 10.47
N LEU A 24 -18.76 7.50 11.56
CA LEU A 24 -19.58 7.15 12.70
C LEU A 24 -20.95 7.82 12.59
N PRO A 25 -22.06 7.06 12.76
CA PRO A 25 -23.38 7.63 12.87
C PRO A 25 -23.55 8.32 14.24
N GLY A 26 -24.53 9.21 14.37
CA GLY A 26 -24.85 9.87 15.63
C GLY A 26 -25.00 11.39 15.51
N THR A 27 -24.81 12.09 16.62
CA THR A 27 -24.93 13.55 16.69
C THR A 27 -23.80 14.14 17.53
N PRO A 28 -22.74 14.69 16.90
CA PRO A 28 -22.53 14.79 15.45
C PRO A 28 -22.14 13.44 14.83
N ALA A 29 -22.60 13.19 13.59
CA ALA A 29 -22.05 12.14 12.73
C ALA A 29 -20.79 12.67 12.04
N GLY A 30 -19.81 11.79 11.77
CA GLY A 30 -18.59 12.22 11.09
C GLY A 30 -17.49 11.17 11.04
N PRO A 31 -16.37 11.47 10.36
CA PRO A 31 -15.23 10.58 10.29
C PRO A 31 -14.50 10.53 11.64
N SER A 32 -14.05 9.34 12.04
CA SER A 32 -13.21 9.15 13.22
C SER A 32 -12.11 8.12 12.97
N PRO A 33 -10.89 8.30 13.53
CA PRO A 33 -9.92 7.22 13.58
C PRO A 33 -10.46 6.05 14.42
N VAL A 34 -10.16 4.83 13.99
CA VAL A 34 -10.63 3.60 14.64
C VAL A 34 -9.51 2.58 14.79
N VAL A 35 -9.67 1.64 15.71
CA VAL A 35 -8.81 0.44 15.83
C VAL A 35 -9.69 -0.81 15.83
N LEU A 36 -9.24 -1.87 15.18
CA LEU A 36 -9.82 -3.19 15.29
C LEU A 36 -9.11 -3.97 16.41
N ALA A 37 -9.88 -4.47 17.37
CA ALA A 37 -9.42 -5.37 18.42
C ALA A 37 -10.34 -6.60 18.44
N ASP A 38 -9.77 -7.78 18.22
CA ASP A 38 -10.53 -9.00 17.92
C ASP A 38 -11.49 -8.73 16.73
N ASP A 39 -12.79 -8.94 16.91
CA ASP A 39 -13.81 -8.66 15.89
C ASP A 39 -14.53 -7.32 16.09
N VAL A 40 -14.10 -6.49 17.04
CA VAL A 40 -14.77 -5.24 17.41
C VAL A 40 -13.96 -4.02 17.00
N VAL A 41 -14.64 -3.07 16.35
CA VAL A 41 -14.07 -1.78 15.97
C VAL A 41 -14.32 -0.77 17.08
N HIS A 42 -13.27 -0.08 17.52
CA HIS A 42 -13.30 0.89 18.59
C HIS A 42 -12.93 2.30 18.10
N ASP A 43 -13.59 3.31 18.66
CA ASP A 43 -13.35 4.71 18.36
C ASP A 43 -12.06 5.21 19.06
N LEU A 44 -11.15 5.80 18.29
CA LEU A 44 -9.91 6.41 18.78
C LEU A 44 -10.02 7.93 18.97
N SER A 45 -11.18 8.54 18.75
CA SER A 45 -11.38 10.00 18.87
C SER A 45 -10.94 10.58 20.23
N ALA A 46 -11.05 9.79 21.29
CA ALA A 46 -10.60 10.16 22.64
C ALA A 46 -9.07 10.30 22.77
N LEU A 47 -8.29 9.69 21.85
CA LEU A 47 -6.83 9.84 21.78
C LEU A 47 -6.43 10.95 20.80
N ALA A 48 -7.05 10.98 19.63
CA ALA A 48 -6.80 12.00 18.61
C ALA A 48 -8.00 12.14 17.66
N PRO A 49 -8.30 13.35 17.16
CA PRO A 49 -9.47 13.59 16.29
C PRO A 49 -9.27 13.10 14.85
N THR A 50 -8.03 12.84 14.42
CA THR A 50 -7.66 12.42 13.05
C THR A 50 -6.58 11.35 13.11
N VAL A 51 -6.46 10.55 12.06
CA VAL A 51 -5.36 9.59 11.87
C VAL A 51 -4.03 10.34 11.78
N SER A 52 -3.97 11.51 11.15
CA SER A 52 -2.76 12.34 11.16
C SER A 52 -2.32 12.70 12.58
N ALA A 53 -3.24 13.24 13.40
CA ALA A 53 -2.92 13.59 14.78
C ALA A 53 -2.63 12.36 15.64
N LEU A 54 -3.27 11.22 15.36
CA LEU A 54 -3.00 9.96 16.03
C LEU A 54 -1.56 9.51 15.79
N LEU A 55 -1.10 9.55 14.54
CA LEU A 55 0.25 9.12 14.15
C LEU A 55 1.35 10.08 14.63
N ASP A 56 1.02 11.34 14.90
CA ASP A 56 1.94 12.34 15.46
C ASP A 56 2.12 12.18 16.99
N LEU A 57 1.35 11.31 17.66
CA LEU A 57 1.52 11.07 19.09
C LEU A 57 2.83 10.31 19.39
N GLU A 58 3.56 10.79 20.39
CA GLU A 58 4.64 9.99 20.98
C GLU A 58 4.08 8.67 21.54
N GLU A 59 4.79 7.56 21.29
CA GLU A 59 4.40 6.22 21.75
C GLU A 59 2.97 5.81 21.33
N THR A 60 2.50 6.25 20.16
CA THR A 60 1.14 5.98 19.60
C THR A 60 0.67 4.54 19.86
N THR A 61 1.50 3.56 19.50
CA THR A 61 1.24 2.12 19.67
C THR A 61 0.89 1.76 21.12
N GLU A 62 1.66 2.24 22.09
CA GLU A 62 1.42 1.93 23.50
C GLU A 62 0.20 2.67 24.05
N ARG A 63 -0.05 3.91 23.61
CA ARG A 63 -1.25 4.66 23.98
C ARG A 63 -2.53 3.94 23.55
N ILE A 64 -2.57 3.43 22.32
CA ILE A 64 -3.71 2.65 21.80
C ILE A 64 -3.89 1.37 22.64
N ARG A 65 -2.81 0.60 22.87
CA ARG A 65 -2.87 -0.62 23.69
C ARG A 65 -3.33 -0.35 25.12
N ALA A 66 -2.84 0.72 25.75
CA ALA A 66 -3.24 1.11 27.10
C ALA A 66 -4.73 1.51 27.15
N ALA A 67 -5.25 2.20 26.13
CA ALA A 67 -6.66 2.55 26.04
C ALA A 67 -7.56 1.32 25.86
N LEU A 68 -7.14 0.36 25.03
CA LEU A 68 -7.81 -0.94 24.85
C LEU A 68 -7.84 -1.74 26.15
N ARG A 69 -6.68 -1.98 26.78
CA ARG A 69 -6.58 -2.72 28.06
C ARG A 69 -7.37 -2.05 29.18
N GLY A 70 -7.44 -0.72 29.16
CA GLY A 70 -8.20 0.07 30.13
C GLY A 70 -9.70 0.10 29.87
N GLY A 71 -10.20 -0.47 28.76
CA GLY A 71 -11.61 -0.44 28.39
C GLY A 71 -12.15 0.97 28.15
N LYS A 72 -11.28 1.92 27.77
CA LYS A 72 -11.63 3.35 27.64
C LYS A 72 -12.20 3.71 26.27
N LEU A 73 -12.05 2.83 25.29
CA LEU A 73 -12.48 3.09 23.92
C LEU A 73 -13.91 2.62 23.70
N THR A 74 -14.73 3.50 23.13
CA THR A 74 -16.11 3.19 22.76
C THR A 74 -16.12 2.15 21.64
N ALA A 75 -16.83 1.04 21.84
CA ALA A 75 -17.09 0.08 20.78
C ALA A 75 -18.10 0.67 19.78
N ILE A 76 -17.76 0.66 18.49
CA ILE A 76 -18.59 1.18 17.40
C ILE A 76 -19.46 0.06 16.82
N GLY A 77 -18.95 -1.16 16.80
CA GLY A 77 -19.66 -2.34 16.29
C GLY A 77 -18.72 -3.45 15.85
N GLU A 78 -19.32 -4.56 15.42
CA GLU A 78 -18.61 -5.72 14.88
C GLU A 78 -18.03 -5.41 13.49
N LEU A 79 -16.84 -5.93 13.21
CA LEU A 79 -16.10 -5.75 11.96
C LEU A 79 -16.95 -6.12 10.75
N GLU A 80 -17.56 -7.31 10.75
CA GLU A 80 -18.34 -7.83 9.64
C GLU A 80 -19.57 -6.94 9.34
N ALA A 81 -20.19 -6.39 10.38
CA ALA A 81 -21.32 -5.48 10.22
C ALA A 81 -20.88 -4.17 9.55
N ILE A 82 -19.73 -3.62 9.92
CA ILE A 82 -19.18 -2.38 9.36
C ILE A 82 -18.67 -2.62 7.93
N LEU A 83 -17.99 -3.75 7.67
CA LEU A 83 -17.55 -4.14 6.33
C LEU A 83 -18.73 -4.30 5.38
N SER A 84 -19.79 -4.99 5.80
CA SER A 84 -21.01 -5.15 4.99
C SER A 84 -21.68 -3.82 4.64
N ASN A 85 -21.46 -2.79 5.46
CA ASN A 85 -21.99 -1.44 5.27
C ASN A 85 -21.01 -0.50 4.53
N SER A 86 -19.83 -0.97 4.14
CA SER A 86 -18.78 -0.14 3.52
C SER A 86 -18.90 -0.01 2.01
N ALA A 87 -19.63 -0.93 1.36
CA ALA A 87 -20.00 -0.81 -0.04
C ALA A 87 -20.83 0.47 -0.28
N TRP A 88 -20.39 1.30 -1.23
CA TRP A 88 -20.95 2.64 -1.46
C TRP A 88 -22.43 2.63 -1.88
N ASP A 89 -22.88 1.54 -2.51
CA ASP A 89 -24.21 1.33 -3.07
C ASP A 89 -25.17 0.58 -2.14
N ALA A 90 -24.70 0.12 -0.97
CA ALA A 90 -25.48 -0.69 -0.02
C ALA A 90 -25.46 -0.12 1.42
N ARG A 91 -25.05 1.14 1.60
CA ARG A 91 -24.95 1.78 2.91
C ARG A 91 -26.33 1.95 3.55
N ARG A 92 -26.43 1.59 4.82
CA ARG A 92 -27.58 1.80 5.70
C ARG A 92 -27.27 2.91 6.69
N GLU A 93 -28.22 3.82 6.86
CA GLU A 93 -28.15 4.86 7.88
C GLU A 93 -28.06 4.25 9.29
N GLY A 94 -27.35 4.92 10.19
CA GLY A 94 -27.20 4.48 11.58
C GLY A 94 -26.18 3.37 11.80
N ILE A 95 -25.54 2.86 10.75
CA ILE A 95 -24.43 1.88 10.84
C ILE A 95 -23.15 2.55 10.36
N ALA A 96 -22.04 2.33 11.07
CA ALA A 96 -20.75 2.85 10.66
C ALA A 96 -20.26 2.18 9.36
N TYR A 97 -19.36 2.84 8.65
CA TYR A 97 -18.71 2.28 7.47
C TYR A 97 -17.26 2.76 7.35
N PHE A 98 -16.38 1.94 6.77
CA PHE A 98 -14.99 2.31 6.62
C PHE A 98 -14.77 3.37 5.54
N LEU A 99 -13.82 4.26 5.82
CA LEU A 99 -13.31 5.27 4.91
C LEU A 99 -11.87 4.91 4.52
N ALA A 100 -11.32 5.65 3.56
CA ALA A 100 -9.88 5.60 3.34
C ALA A 100 -9.14 5.91 4.66
N PRO A 101 -8.11 5.14 5.04
CA PRO A 101 -7.44 5.27 6.33
C PRO A 101 -6.68 6.59 6.46
N CYS A 102 -6.29 7.20 5.34
CA CYS A 102 -5.67 8.52 5.33
C CYS A 102 -6.73 9.64 5.37
N ASP A 103 -6.42 10.72 6.08
CA ASP A 103 -7.18 11.96 6.13
C ASP A 103 -6.37 13.16 5.62
N LEU A 104 -5.54 13.77 6.46
CA LEU A 104 -4.78 14.99 6.15
C LEU A 104 -3.44 14.69 5.46
N GLN A 105 -3.09 13.41 5.30
CA GLN A 105 -1.86 13.00 4.61
C GLN A 105 -2.01 13.13 3.09
N ALA A 106 -0.90 13.45 2.41
CA ALA A 106 -0.83 13.28 0.96
C ALA A 106 -0.78 11.79 0.62
N LEU A 107 -1.55 11.35 -0.39
CA LEU A 107 -1.44 9.98 -0.88
C LEU A 107 -0.29 9.90 -1.86
N ARG A 108 0.67 9.03 -1.54
CA ARG A 108 1.80 8.73 -2.40
C ARG A 108 1.74 7.27 -2.79
N ALA A 109 2.17 6.98 -4.01
CA ALA A 109 2.39 5.61 -4.45
C ALA A 109 3.89 5.40 -4.63
N SER A 110 4.39 4.31 -4.05
CA SER A 110 5.68 3.78 -4.39
C SER A 110 5.54 3.02 -5.70
N GLY A 111 6.13 3.56 -6.76
CA GLY A 111 6.22 2.89 -8.05
C GLY A 111 7.23 1.76 -7.96
N VAL A 112 6.80 0.58 -7.49
CA VAL A 112 7.54 -0.65 -7.81
C VAL A 112 7.04 -1.05 -9.18
N THR A 113 7.63 -0.47 -10.21
CA THR A 113 7.24 -0.85 -11.57
C THR A 113 7.62 -2.31 -11.78
N PHE A 114 6.79 -3.07 -12.49
CA PHE A 114 7.13 -4.40 -12.95
C PHE A 114 8.44 -4.32 -13.74
N VAL A 115 9.53 -4.77 -13.13
CA VAL A 115 10.88 -4.78 -13.71
C VAL A 115 10.83 -5.43 -15.09
N ASP A 116 10.07 -6.53 -15.19
CA ASP A 116 9.80 -7.26 -16.42
C ASP A 116 9.26 -6.34 -17.52
N SER A 117 8.24 -5.54 -17.23
CA SER A 117 7.64 -4.63 -18.22
C SER A 117 8.59 -3.51 -18.65
N MET A 118 9.45 -3.03 -17.75
CA MET A 118 10.46 -2.02 -18.09
C MET A 118 11.58 -2.62 -18.96
N LEU A 119 12.07 -3.81 -18.60
CA LEU A 119 13.11 -4.50 -19.36
C LEU A 119 12.61 -4.95 -20.72
N GLU A 120 11.36 -5.42 -20.82
CA GLU A 120 10.79 -5.83 -22.10
C GLU A 120 10.71 -4.65 -23.08
N ARG A 121 10.37 -3.44 -22.60
CA ARG A 121 10.44 -2.23 -23.45
C ARG A 121 11.84 -1.93 -23.96
N VAL A 122 12.86 -2.10 -23.12
CA VAL A 122 14.26 -1.93 -23.55
C VAL A 122 14.62 -2.96 -24.61
N ILE A 123 14.23 -4.23 -24.41
CA ILE A 123 14.47 -5.30 -25.37
C ILE A 123 13.77 -4.99 -26.70
N GLU A 124 12.50 -4.58 -26.67
CA GLU A 124 11.73 -4.21 -27.86
C GLU A 124 12.37 -3.04 -28.63
N GLU A 125 12.80 -1.98 -27.92
CA GLU A 125 13.48 -0.83 -28.52
C GLU A 125 14.80 -1.22 -29.18
N GLN A 126 15.58 -2.11 -28.55
CA GLN A 126 16.86 -2.58 -29.09
C GLN A 126 16.67 -3.55 -30.26
N ALA A 127 15.66 -4.42 -30.18
CA ALA A 127 15.35 -5.39 -31.22
C ALA A 127 14.69 -4.75 -32.45
N GLN A 128 14.18 -3.53 -32.34
CA GLN A 128 13.47 -2.80 -33.40
C GLN A 128 12.33 -3.64 -34.04
N GLY A 129 11.69 -4.49 -33.23
CA GLY A 129 10.62 -5.38 -33.65
C GLY A 129 11.07 -6.71 -34.27
N ASP A 130 12.37 -7.04 -34.30
CA ASP A 130 12.87 -8.36 -34.70
C ASP A 130 12.77 -9.37 -33.54
N PRO A 131 11.90 -10.39 -33.62
CA PRO A 131 11.71 -11.34 -32.53
C PRO A 131 12.95 -12.20 -32.23
N ALA A 132 13.76 -12.51 -33.23
CA ALA A 132 14.96 -13.33 -33.04
C ALA A 132 16.05 -12.53 -32.31
N GLN A 133 16.17 -11.23 -32.63
CA GLN A 133 17.06 -10.34 -31.90
C GLN A 133 16.59 -10.10 -30.46
N ALA A 134 15.28 -9.93 -30.25
CA ALA A 134 14.72 -9.79 -28.90
C ALA A 134 15.06 -11.00 -28.01
N GLU A 135 14.92 -12.23 -28.54
CA GLU A 135 15.28 -13.44 -27.81
C GLU A 135 16.78 -13.51 -27.52
N ALA A 136 17.63 -13.22 -28.50
CA ALA A 136 19.08 -13.22 -28.32
C ALA A 136 19.54 -12.20 -27.25
N ILE A 137 18.92 -11.02 -27.20
CA ILE A 137 19.17 -10.00 -26.17
C ILE A 137 18.74 -10.54 -24.80
N ARG A 138 17.56 -11.16 -24.70
CA ARG A 138 17.03 -11.71 -23.45
C ARG A 138 17.94 -12.81 -22.89
N GLU A 139 18.37 -13.73 -23.74
CA GLU A 139 19.28 -14.82 -23.38
C GLU A 139 20.66 -14.29 -22.95
N SER A 140 21.23 -13.33 -23.69
CA SER A 140 22.51 -12.70 -23.33
C SER A 140 22.44 -12.02 -21.96
N LEU A 141 21.40 -11.23 -21.70
CA LEU A 141 21.22 -10.56 -20.41
C LEU A 141 21.05 -11.58 -19.28
N ALA A 142 20.20 -12.60 -19.46
CA ALA A 142 19.97 -13.63 -18.44
C ALA A 142 21.25 -14.43 -18.11
N ALA A 143 22.03 -14.80 -19.13
CA ALA A 143 23.29 -15.53 -18.96
C ALA A 143 24.34 -14.69 -18.20
N GLU A 144 24.42 -13.40 -18.47
CA GLU A 144 25.38 -12.50 -17.82
C GLU A 144 25.02 -12.20 -16.36
N ILE A 145 23.73 -12.05 -16.06
CA ILE A 145 23.25 -11.73 -14.71
C ILE A 145 23.20 -12.99 -13.84
N GLY A 146 22.98 -14.17 -14.45
CA GLY A 146 22.88 -15.46 -13.75
C GLY A 146 21.47 -15.78 -13.25
N THR A 147 20.45 -15.05 -13.73
CA THR A 147 19.04 -15.30 -13.42
C THR A 147 18.18 -14.92 -14.62
N GLN A 148 16.96 -15.47 -14.68
CA GLN A 148 15.96 -14.99 -15.64
C GLN A 148 15.51 -13.58 -15.25
N LEU A 149 15.31 -12.71 -16.24
CA LEU A 149 14.87 -11.33 -16.01
C LEU A 149 13.56 -11.26 -15.21
N ALA A 150 12.65 -12.21 -15.45
CA ALA A 150 11.37 -12.36 -14.73
C ALA A 150 11.51 -12.57 -13.20
N ASN A 151 12.68 -13.01 -12.74
CA ASN A 151 12.97 -13.26 -11.33
C ASN A 151 13.86 -12.17 -10.71
N LEU A 152 14.15 -11.10 -11.46
CA LEU A 152 15.04 -10.05 -11.00
C LEU A 152 14.37 -9.24 -9.89
N LYS A 153 15.02 -9.15 -8.72
CA LYS A 153 14.53 -8.35 -7.60
C LYS A 153 15.17 -6.96 -7.64
N PRO A 154 14.40 -5.87 -7.55
CA PRO A 154 14.94 -4.52 -7.37
C PRO A 154 15.91 -4.48 -6.18
N GLY A 155 17.03 -3.76 -6.34
CA GLY A 155 18.06 -3.62 -5.31
C GLY A 155 18.91 -4.86 -5.03
N SER A 156 18.71 -5.97 -5.76
CA SER A 156 19.53 -7.18 -5.63
C SER A 156 20.94 -7.01 -6.24
N PRO A 157 21.91 -7.86 -5.85
CA PRO A 157 23.22 -7.93 -6.51
C PRO A 157 23.10 -8.16 -8.03
N GLU A 158 22.15 -8.99 -8.45
CA GLU A 158 21.83 -9.27 -9.84
C GLU A 158 21.37 -8.00 -10.58
N ALA A 159 20.51 -7.19 -9.94
CA ALA A 159 20.02 -5.94 -10.50
C ALA A 159 21.12 -4.87 -10.63
N ALA A 160 22.01 -4.78 -9.64
CA ALA A 160 23.21 -3.95 -9.72
C ALA A 160 24.13 -4.36 -10.89
N LYS A 161 24.35 -5.67 -11.08
CA LYS A 161 25.14 -6.20 -12.19
C LYS A 161 24.50 -5.89 -13.54
N LEU A 162 23.18 -6.04 -13.66
CA LEU A 162 22.45 -5.65 -14.86
C LEU A 162 22.60 -4.15 -15.17
N LYS A 163 22.47 -3.29 -14.14
CA LYS A 163 22.66 -1.84 -14.27
C LYS A 163 24.03 -1.50 -14.84
N GLU A 164 25.11 -2.07 -14.28
CA GLU A 164 26.47 -1.86 -14.78
C GLU A 164 26.59 -2.23 -16.27
N ARG A 165 26.02 -3.36 -16.68
CA ARG A 165 26.03 -3.80 -18.08
C ARG A 165 25.25 -2.88 -19.01
N LEU A 166 24.07 -2.43 -18.59
CA LEU A 166 23.28 -1.49 -19.39
C LEU A 166 24.02 -0.15 -19.55
N ILE A 167 24.76 0.30 -18.53
CA ILE A 167 25.60 1.50 -18.61
C ILE A 167 26.75 1.29 -19.60
N GLU A 168 27.49 0.18 -19.49
CA GLU A 168 28.59 -0.15 -20.41
C GLU A 168 28.16 -0.20 -21.87
N ARG A 169 26.93 -0.65 -22.13
CA ARG A 169 26.32 -0.74 -23.47
C ARG A 169 25.69 0.57 -23.95
N GLY A 170 25.64 1.61 -23.11
CA GLY A 170 24.92 2.85 -23.41
C GLY A 170 23.40 2.69 -23.52
N GLN A 171 22.85 1.61 -22.95
CA GLN A 171 21.43 1.24 -22.96
C GLN A 171 20.71 1.62 -21.65
N TRP A 172 21.45 2.13 -20.66
CA TRP A 172 20.87 2.56 -19.39
C TRP A 172 20.15 3.91 -19.53
N SER A 173 19.04 4.04 -18.81
CA SER A 173 18.30 5.29 -18.65
C SER A 173 17.90 5.48 -17.19
N GLN A 174 17.63 6.73 -16.80
CA GLN A 174 17.11 7.04 -15.46
C GLN A 174 15.78 6.33 -15.16
N TYR A 175 15.01 6.00 -16.20
CA TYR A 175 13.76 5.25 -16.06
C TYR A 175 13.99 3.81 -15.60
N LEU A 176 15.12 3.20 -15.96
CA LEU A 176 15.48 1.85 -15.50
C LEU A 176 15.92 1.83 -14.04
N GLU A 177 16.53 2.92 -13.55
CA GLU A 177 16.93 3.05 -12.15
C GLU A 177 15.74 2.84 -11.20
N VAL A 178 14.57 3.34 -11.59
CA VAL A 178 13.31 3.19 -10.85
C VAL A 178 12.89 1.72 -10.72
N GLY A 179 13.20 0.90 -11.73
CA GLY A 179 12.82 -0.51 -11.76
C GLY A 179 13.83 -1.42 -11.07
N ILE A 180 15.13 -1.22 -11.33
CA ILE A 180 16.18 -2.16 -10.89
C ILE A 180 16.95 -1.66 -9.66
N GLY A 181 16.87 -0.37 -9.35
CA GLY A 181 17.56 0.25 -8.22
C GLY A 181 17.00 -0.20 -6.86
N PRO A 182 17.73 0.07 -5.77
CA PRO A 182 17.30 -0.25 -4.41
C PRO A 182 16.21 0.69 -3.88
N ASP A 183 16.09 1.88 -4.46
CA ASP A 183 15.19 2.93 -4.00
C ASP A 183 13.90 2.94 -4.82
N ALA A 184 12.75 2.93 -4.14
CA ALA A 184 11.46 3.06 -4.80
C ALA A 184 11.22 4.52 -5.23
N GLU A 185 10.76 4.72 -6.47
CA GLU A 185 10.28 6.04 -6.89
C GLU A 185 8.95 6.36 -6.22
N ILE A 186 8.83 7.56 -5.67
CA ILE A 186 7.64 8.00 -4.94
C ILE A 186 6.90 9.07 -5.75
N PHE A 187 5.67 8.76 -6.15
CA PHE A 187 4.79 9.69 -6.84
C PHE A 187 3.73 10.23 -5.89
N THR A 188 3.54 11.54 -5.87
CA THR A 188 2.32 12.12 -5.27
C THR A 188 1.14 11.81 -6.17
N LYS A 189 0.20 11.00 -5.67
CA LYS A 189 -1.03 10.63 -6.40
C LYS A 189 -2.19 11.54 -6.07
N SER A 190 -2.21 12.16 -4.89
CA SER A 190 -3.23 13.12 -4.52
C SER A 190 -2.72 14.17 -3.55
N GLN A 191 -3.40 15.31 -3.52
CA GLN A 191 -3.15 16.36 -2.52
C GLN A 191 -3.63 15.91 -1.13
N PRO A 192 -3.14 16.54 -0.04
CA PRO A 192 -3.74 16.41 1.28
C PRO A 192 -5.26 16.60 1.24
N MET A 193 -5.97 15.89 2.12
CA MET A 193 -7.44 15.91 2.21
C MET A 193 -8.20 15.28 1.03
N SER A 194 -7.54 14.73 0.01
CA SER A 194 -8.26 14.13 -1.13
C SER A 194 -9.06 12.86 -0.77
N ALA A 195 -8.83 12.29 0.42
CA ALA A 195 -9.41 11.02 0.85
C ALA A 195 -10.31 11.15 2.09
N VAL A 196 -10.62 12.36 2.57
CA VAL A 196 -11.32 12.60 3.84
C VAL A 196 -12.76 12.09 3.89
N GLY A 197 -13.32 11.63 2.77
CA GLY A 197 -14.69 11.13 2.68
C GLY A 197 -15.56 12.07 1.88
#